data_AF-A0A6I5CEQ1-F1
#
_entry.id   AF-A0A6I5CEQ1-F1
#
_cell.length_a   1.000
_cell.length_b   1.000
_cell.length_c   1.000
_cell.angle_alpha   90.00
_cell.angle_beta   90.00
_cell.angle_gamma   90.00
#
_symmetry.space_group_name_H-M   'P 1'
#
loop_
_entity.id
_entity.type
_entity.pdbx_description
1 polymer ?
#
loop_
_entity_poly.entity_id
_entity_poly.type
_entity_poly.pdbx_seq_one_letter_code
_entity_poly.pdbx_strand_id
1 'polypeptide(L)' 'MPEPSRSKELPVSLLTDPVMIEACQARDFGRIFQLVKARAGIYPSMVARRCDLTPSRVGEVIAGRRQ' A
#
# COMPACT_ATOMS: atom_id res chain seq x y z
N MET A 1 24.86 -14.46 -7.69
CA MET A 1 23.59 -14.12 -8.36
C MET A 1 23.13 -12.77 -7.83
N PRO A 2 22.95 -11.73 -8.66
CA PRO A 2 22.32 -10.51 -8.17
C PRO A 2 20.87 -10.82 -7.81
N GLU A 3 20.44 -10.40 -6.62
CA GLU A 3 19.05 -10.50 -6.19
C GLU A 3 18.17 -9.79 -7.24
N PRO A 4 17.03 -10.38 -7.67
CA PRO A 4 16.14 -9.67 -8.56
C PRO A 4 15.72 -8.39 -7.84
N SER A 5 16.11 -7.24 -8.40
CA SER A 5 15.65 -5.94 -7.93
C SER A 5 14.13 -5.92 -8.05
N ARG A 6 13.42 -6.36 -7.02
CA ARG A 6 11.98 -6.16 -6.90
C ARG A 6 11.80 -4.65 -6.93
N SER A 7 11.34 -4.14 -8.06
CA SER A 7 10.98 -2.74 -8.23
C SER A 7 10.21 -2.28 -6.99
N LYS A 8 10.63 -1.15 -6.41
CA LYS A 8 9.99 -0.60 -5.21
C LYS A 8 8.56 -0.11 -5.49
N GLU A 9 8.21 -0.04 -6.76
CA GLU A 9 6.95 0.43 -7.32
C GLU A 9 5.85 -0.63 -7.21
N LEU A 10 4.61 -0.16 -7.21
CA LEU A 10 3.45 -1.04 -7.28
C LEU A 10 3.31 -1.60 -8.70
N PRO A 11 2.90 -2.87 -8.86
CA PRO A 11 2.66 -3.44 -10.19
C PRO A 11 1.63 -2.63 -10.96
N VAL A 12 1.87 -2.40 -12.26
CA VAL A 12 0.93 -1.68 -13.14
C VAL A 12 -0.45 -2.33 -13.11
N SER A 13 -0.52 -3.66 -13.12
CA SER A 13 -1.78 -4.40 -13.05
C SER A 13 -2.60 -4.11 -11.79
N LEU A 14 -1.95 -3.78 -10.66
CA LEU A 14 -2.66 -3.34 -9.45
C LEU A 14 -3.15 -1.90 -9.59
N LEU A 15 -2.32 -1.01 -10.15
CA LEU A 15 -2.68 0.41 -10.31
C LEU A 15 -3.82 0.62 -11.32
N THR A 16 -3.95 -0.27 -12.30
CA THR A 16 -5.04 -0.26 -13.30
C THR A 16 -6.25 -1.10 -12.88
N ASP A 17 -6.22 -1.75 -11.71
CA ASP A 17 -7.36 -2.53 -11.22
C ASP A 17 -8.52 -1.60 -10.86
N PRO A 18 -9.75 -1.82 -11.39
CA PRO A 18 -10.89 -0.96 -11.11
C PRO A 18 -11.18 -0.77 -9.63
N VAL A 19 -11.00 -1.81 -8.81
CA VAL A 19 -11.23 -1.74 -7.35
C VAL A 19 -10.16 -0.89 -6.67
N MET A 20 -8.91 -0.94 -7.16
CA MET A 20 -7.85 -0.05 -6.68
C MET A 20 -8.17 1.41 -7.02
N ILE A 21 -8.65 1.67 -8.25
CA ILE A 21 -9.03 3.02 -8.70
C ILE A 21 -10.18 3.57 -7.86
N GLU A 22 -11.24 2.79 -7.66
CA GLU A 22 -12.39 3.18 -6.82
C GLU A 22 -11.96 3.45 -5.37
N ALA A 23 -11.12 2.58 -4.79
CA ALA A 23 -10.61 2.77 -3.43
C ALA A 23 -9.75 4.06 -3.32
N CYS A 24 -8.95 4.36 -4.35
CA CYS A 24 -8.19 5.61 -4.42
C CYS A 24 -9.11 6.83 -4.51
N GLN A 25 -10.15 6.77 -5.34
CA GLN A 25 -11.13 7.84 -5.51
C GLN A 25 -11.90 8.12 -4.21
N ALA A 26 -12.34 7.07 -3.53
CA ALA A 26 -13.02 7.16 -2.24
C ALA A 26 -12.08 7.51 -1.07
N ARG A 27 -10.75 7.54 -1.30
CA ARG A 27 -9.72 7.68 -0.27
C ARG A 27 -9.87 6.64 0.85
N ASP A 28 -10.26 5.42 0.48
CA ASP A 28 -10.37 4.28 1.40
C ASP A 28 -9.00 3.60 1.57
N PHE A 29 -8.22 4.12 2.52
CA PHE A 29 -6.89 3.59 2.83
C PHE A 29 -6.93 2.15 3.35
N GLY A 30 -8.01 1.77 4.04
CA GLY A 30 -8.21 0.38 4.47
C GLY A 30 -8.20 -0.56 3.27
N ARG A 31 -9.02 -0.22 2.27
CA ARG A 31 -9.15 -1.02 1.06
C ARG A 31 -7.88 -0.97 0.21
N ILE A 32 -7.26 0.19 0.04
CA ILE A 32 -5.99 0.34 -0.70
C ILE A 32 -4.90 -0.57 -0.09
N PHE A 33 -4.67 -0.50 1.22
CA PHE A 33 -3.63 -1.30 1.87
C PHE A 33 -3.92 -2.81 1.83
N GLN A 34 -5.19 -3.21 1.87
CA GLN A 34 -5.57 -4.61 1.64
C GLN A 34 -5.23 -5.08 0.23
N LEU A 35 -5.54 -4.29 -0.80
CA LEU A 35 -5.25 -4.63 -2.19
C LEU A 35 -3.74 -4.71 -2.45
N VAL A 36 -2.99 -3.74 -1.94
CA VAL A 36 -1.51 -3.71 -2.01
C VAL A 36 -0.91 -4.97 -1.36
N LYS A 37 -1.40 -5.36 -0.19
CA LYS A 37 -0.98 -6.61 0.47
C LYS A 37 -1.31 -7.85 -0.38
N ALA A 38 -2.56 -7.95 -0.84
CA ALA A 38 -3.04 -9.16 -1.53
C ALA A 38 -2.44 -9.34 -2.92
N ARG A 39 -2.20 -8.24 -3.65
CA ARG A 39 -1.80 -8.27 -5.07
C ARG A 39 -0.33 -7.96 -5.32
N ALA A 40 0.31 -7.18 -4.45
CA ALA A 40 1.74 -6.83 -4.57
C ALA A 40 2.60 -7.46 -3.46
N GLY A 41 2.01 -8.15 -2.49
CA GLY A 41 2.74 -8.73 -1.36
C GLY A 41 3.39 -7.68 -0.47
N ILE A 42 2.91 -6.42 -0.50
CA ILE A 42 3.46 -5.32 0.29
C ILE A 42 2.61 -5.12 1.54
N TYR A 43 3.23 -5.33 2.70
CA TYR A 43 2.60 -5.27 4.00
C TYR A 43 2.73 -3.87 4.61
N PRO A 44 1.81 -3.45 5.52
CA PRO A 44 1.86 -2.14 6.18
C PRO A 44 3.19 -1.83 6.85
N SER A 45 3.86 -2.82 7.44
CA SER A 45 5.19 -2.65 8.04
C SER A 45 6.28 -2.29 7.02
N MET A 46 6.20 -2.82 5.80
CA MET A 46 7.12 -2.43 4.72
C MET A 46 6.82 -1.02 4.21
N VAL A 47 5.55 -0.61 4.16
CA VAL A 47 5.17 0.76 3.83
C VAL A 47 5.70 1.73 4.89
N ALA A 48 5.52 1.41 6.17
CA ALA A 48 6.03 2.20 7.30
C ALA A 48 7.54 2.45 7.14
N ARG A 49 8.32 1.40 6.91
CA ARG A 49 9.77 1.50 6.69
C ARG A 49 10.15 2.31 5.44
N ARG A 50 9.39 2.19 4.35
CA ARG A 50 9.69 2.91 3.08
C ARG A 50 9.31 4.38 3.11
N CYS A 51 8.38 4.75 3.98
CA CYS A 51 7.90 6.12 4.13
C CYS A 51 8.45 6.82 5.38
N ASP A 52 9.40 6.21 6.09
CA ASP A 52 9.95 6.69 7.37
C ASP A 52 8.85 6.99 8.42
N LEU A 53 7.81 6.16 8.44
CA LEU A 53 6.69 6.23 9.38
C LEU A 53 6.77 5.11 10.42
N THR A 54 6.19 5.36 11.59
CA THR A 54 5.97 4.29 12.57
C THR A 54 4.83 3.37 12.13
N PRO A 55 4.85 2.07 12.48
CA PRO A 55 3.73 1.17 12.22
C PRO A 55 2.39 1.68 12.78
N SER A 56 2.42 2.32 13.96
CA SER A 56 1.25 2.94 14.58
C SER A 56 0.66 4.02 13.68
N ARG A 57 1.49 4.92 13.13
CA ARG A 57 1.03 5.98 12.24
C ARG A 57 0.41 5.43 10.96
N VAL A 58 0.98 4.36 10.39
CA VAL A 58 0.37 3.67 9.25
C VAL A 58 -0.98 3.07 9.63
N GLY A 59 -1.10 2.49 10.83
CA GLY A 59 -2.38 1.99 11.36
C GLY A 59 -3.46 3.08 11.47
N GLU A 60 -3.10 4.28 11.91
CA GLU A 60 -4.02 5.43 11.95
C GLU A 60 -4.52 5.81 10.54
N VAL A 61 -3.61 5.88 9.56
CA VAL A 61 -3.95 6.16 8.16
C VAL A 61 -4.89 5.10 7.59
N ILE A 62 -4.61 3.82 7.82
CA ILE A 62 -5.47 2.70 7.41
C ILE A 62 -6.85 2.82 8.05
N ALA A 63 -6.93 3.26 9.31
CA ALA A 63 -8.18 3.53 10.02
C ALA A 63 -8.86 4.85 9.61
N GLY A 64 -8.35 5.56 8.61
CA GLY A 64 -8.88 6.84 8.14
C GLY A 64 -8.58 8.04 9.04
N ARG A 65 -7.85 7.84 10.15
CA ARG A 65 -7.47 8.86 11.13
C ARG A 65 -6.17 9.54 10.68
N ARG A 66 -6.32 10.65 9.96
CA ARG A 66 -5.23 11.39 9.31
C ARG A 66 -5.22 12.81 9.86
N GLN A 67 -4.63 12.99 11.05
CA GLN A 67 -4.43 14.30 11.68
C GLN A 67 -2.99 14.75 11.48
#